data_AF-A0A948Q1W4-F1
#
_entry.id   AF-A0A948Q1W4-F1
#
_cell.length_a   1.000
_cell.length_b   1.000
_cell.length_c   1.000
_cell.angle_alpha   90.00
_cell.angle_beta   90.00
_cell.angle_gamma   90.00
#
_symmetry.space_group_name_H-M   'P 1'
#
loop_
_entity.id
_entity.type
_entity.pdbx_description
1 polymer ?
#
loop_
_entity_poly.entity_id
_entity_poly.type
_entity_poly.pdbx_seq_one_letter_code
_entity_poly.pdbx_strand_id
1 'polypeptide(L)'
;VFPIEVPALRERVEDIPHLAELFLRKLNKLNSKEIHYIDPRVMVAFKRYSWPGNIRELENLIERAYLLEKSSVLTPESFPGELFAHGPLIADTLPNLSCSLAEVRRQSIETYLRNLLSSYKGRIQKSADVAGISTRQMHKLMKQHGMKKEDFKLSPH
;
A
#
# COMPACT_ATOMS: atom_id res chain seq x y z
N VAL A 1 -3.69 -37.03 5.51
CA VAL A 1 -4.06 -35.64 5.88
C VAL A 1 -5.09 -35.19 4.85
N PHE A 2 -6.32 -34.90 5.27
CA PHE A 2 -7.34 -34.33 4.38
C PHE A 2 -7.08 -32.82 4.28
N PRO A 3 -6.81 -32.26 3.10
CA PRO A 3 -6.65 -30.82 2.95
C PRO A 3 -8.01 -30.15 3.13
N ILE A 4 -8.19 -29.42 4.22
CA ILE A 4 -9.30 -28.48 4.37
C ILE A 4 -8.95 -27.28 3.49
N GLU A 5 -9.52 -27.22 2.30
CA GLU A 5 -9.39 -26.04 1.43
C GLU A 5 -10.18 -24.89 2.08
N VAL A 6 -9.47 -24.01 2.78
CA VAL A 6 -10.06 -22.78 3.31
C VAL A 6 -10.09 -21.76 2.18
N PRO A 7 -11.27 -21.29 1.74
CA PRO A 7 -11.37 -20.33 0.63
C PRO A 7 -10.62 -19.04 0.97
N ALA A 8 -10.06 -18.43 -0.06
CA ALA A 8 -9.35 -17.16 0.09
C ALA A 8 -10.32 -16.05 0.50
N LEU A 9 -9.88 -15.05 1.26
CA LEU A 9 -10.76 -13.94 1.69
C LEU A 9 -11.40 -13.19 0.50
N ARG A 10 -10.71 -13.15 -0.65
CA ARG A 10 -11.22 -12.61 -1.92
C ARG A 10 -12.43 -13.35 -2.50
N GLU A 11 -12.64 -14.61 -2.11
CA GLU A 11 -13.77 -15.44 -2.57
C GLU A 11 -14.99 -15.31 -1.64
N ARG A 12 -14.86 -14.54 -0.54
CA ARG A 12 -15.88 -14.29 0.48
C ARG A 12 -15.78 -12.86 1.02
N VAL A 13 -15.81 -11.91 0.09
CA VAL A 13 -15.68 -10.47 0.39
C VAL A 13 -16.80 -9.97 1.31
N GLU A 14 -17.94 -10.68 1.31
CA GLU A 14 -19.11 -10.46 2.14
C GLU A 14 -18.84 -10.68 3.63
N ASP A 15 -17.88 -11.54 3.98
CA ASP A 15 -17.52 -11.85 5.37
C ASP A 15 -16.59 -10.79 5.98
N ILE A 16 -15.92 -9.99 5.16
CA ILE A 16 -14.90 -9.03 5.57
C ILE A 16 -15.41 -8.02 6.61
N PRO A 17 -16.59 -7.40 6.45
CA PRO A 17 -17.12 -6.49 7.47
C PRO A 17 -17.29 -7.17 8.83
N HIS A 18 -17.82 -8.40 8.84
CA HIS A 18 -18.05 -9.14 10.06
C HIS A 18 -16.73 -9.54 10.74
N LEU A 19 -15.76 -10.04 9.97
CA LEU A 19 -14.43 -10.38 10.46
C LEU A 19 -13.70 -9.15 11.02
N ALA A 20 -13.77 -8.02 10.33
CA ALA A 20 -13.14 -6.79 10.77
C ALA A 20 -13.72 -6.30 12.10
N GLU A 21 -15.05 -6.33 12.26
CA GLU A 21 -15.70 -6.02 13.53
C GLU A 21 -15.31 -6.98 14.65
N LEU A 22 -15.23 -8.28 14.36
CA LEU A 22 -14.81 -9.29 15.35
C LEU A 22 -13.40 -9.01 15.87
N PHE A 23 -12.45 -8.70 14.98
CA PHE A 23 -11.08 -8.36 15.36
C PHE A 23 -11.02 -7.07 16.17
N LEU A 24 -11.76 -6.02 15.76
CA LEU A 24 -11.82 -4.77 16.51
C LEU A 24 -12.37 -4.99 17.93
N ARG A 25 -13.46 -5.74 18.08
CA ARG A 25 -14.04 -6.06 19.40
C ARG A 25 -13.07 -6.86 20.27
N LYS A 26 -12.34 -7.82 19.68
CA LYS A 26 -11.30 -8.59 20.37
C LYS A 26 -10.18 -7.69 20.88
N LEU A 27 -9.72 -6.73 20.06
CA LEU A 27 -8.66 -5.79 20.43
C LEU A 27 -9.08 -4.81 21.53
N ASN A 28 -10.31 -4.28 21.48
CA ASN A 28 -10.86 -3.42 22.56
C ASN A 28 -10.88 -4.15 23.91
N LYS A 29 -11.28 -5.43 23.92
CA LYS A 29 -11.27 -6.26 25.14
C LYS A 29 -9.87 -6.47 25.73
N LEU A 30 -8.85 -6.53 24.88
CA LEU A 30 -7.47 -6.81 25.31
C LEU A 30 -6.71 -5.55 25.72
N ASN A 31 -6.94 -4.43 25.03
CA ASN A 31 -6.05 -3.26 25.09
C ASN A 31 -6.71 -1.99 25.66
N SER A 32 -7.95 -2.07 26.16
CA SER A 32 -8.68 -0.97 26.83
C SER A 32 -8.81 0.34 26.04
N LYS A 33 -8.56 0.36 24.72
CA LYS A 33 -8.96 1.51 23.89
C LYS A 33 -10.45 1.39 23.58
N GLU A 34 -11.06 2.52 23.26
CA GLU A 34 -12.48 2.63 22.92
C GLU A 34 -12.64 2.98 21.43
N ILE A 35 -12.13 2.11 20.56
CA ILE A 35 -12.27 2.28 19.11
C ILE A 35 -13.53 1.53 18.67
N HIS A 36 -14.58 2.26 18.34
CA HIS A 36 -15.91 1.69 18.12
C HIS A 36 -16.22 1.41 16.65
N TYR A 37 -15.57 2.13 15.73
CA TYR A 37 -15.94 2.09 14.32
C TYR A 37 -14.73 1.94 13.41
N ILE A 38 -14.97 1.44 12.21
CA ILE A 38 -14.03 1.44 11.10
C ILE A 38 -14.58 2.44 10.08
N ASP A 39 -13.75 3.37 9.61
CA ASP A 39 -14.17 4.37 8.64
C ASP A 39 -14.71 3.67 7.37
N PRO A 40 -15.86 4.10 6.81
CA PRO A 40 -16.42 3.49 5.61
C PRO A 40 -15.45 3.43 4.43
N ARG A 41 -14.51 4.38 4.31
CA ARG A 41 -13.47 4.39 3.27
C ARG A 41 -12.52 3.20 3.42
N VAL A 42 -12.18 2.82 4.65
CA VAL A 42 -11.40 1.62 4.96
C VAL A 42 -12.19 0.36 4.60
N MET A 43 -13.49 0.32 4.93
CA MET A 43 -14.33 -0.82 4.59
C MET A 43 -14.44 -1.02 3.07
N VAL A 44 -14.56 0.06 2.30
CA VAL A 44 -14.51 0.01 0.83
C VAL A 44 -13.17 -0.51 0.33
N ALA A 45 -12.07 -0.08 0.95
CA ALA A 45 -10.72 -0.53 0.60
C ALA A 45 -10.53 -2.03 0.90
N PHE A 46 -10.97 -2.48 2.08
CA PHE A 46 -10.94 -3.89 2.46
C PHE A 46 -11.68 -4.80 1.46
N LYS A 47 -12.82 -4.35 0.93
CA LYS A 47 -13.58 -5.12 -0.06
C LYS A 47 -12.91 -5.21 -1.43
N ARG A 48 -12.00 -4.28 -1.74
CA ARG A 48 -11.31 -4.20 -3.04
C ARG A 48 -9.94 -4.86 -3.05
N TYR A 49 -9.35 -5.01 -1.87
CA TYR A 49 -8.00 -5.57 -1.70
C TYR A 49 -7.99 -7.09 -1.95
N SER A 50 -6.89 -7.61 -2.50
CA SER A 50 -6.78 -9.00 -2.95
C SER A 50 -6.51 -10.00 -1.82
N TRP A 51 -6.09 -9.52 -0.65
CA TRP A 51 -5.80 -10.32 0.55
C TRP A 51 -4.85 -11.51 0.30
N PRO A 52 -3.62 -11.29 -0.21
CA PRO A 52 -2.64 -12.36 -0.43
C PRO A 52 -2.32 -13.18 0.84
N GLY A 53 -2.38 -12.56 2.02
CA GLY A 53 -2.23 -13.23 3.32
C GLY A 53 -3.56 -13.64 3.98
N ASN A 54 -4.68 -13.57 3.25
CA ASN A 54 -6.01 -14.02 3.67
C ASN A 54 -6.43 -13.37 5.01
N ILE A 55 -7.16 -14.09 5.87
CA ILE A 55 -7.65 -13.61 7.17
C ILE A 55 -6.52 -13.10 8.09
N ARG A 56 -5.33 -13.70 8.04
CA ARG A 56 -4.19 -13.27 8.89
C ARG A 56 -3.70 -11.88 8.53
N GLU A 57 -3.72 -11.53 7.24
CA GLU A 57 -3.36 -10.18 6.80
C GLU A 57 -4.39 -9.16 7.26
N LEU A 58 -5.68 -9.47 7.17
CA LEU A 58 -6.76 -8.63 7.71
C LEU A 58 -6.59 -8.39 9.22
N GLU A 59 -6.36 -9.44 10.00
CA GLU A 59 -6.13 -9.33 11.46
C GLU A 59 -4.92 -8.44 11.76
N ASN A 60 -3.79 -8.69 11.09
CA ASN A 60 -2.55 -7.91 11.29
C ASN A 60 -2.71 -6.43 10.92
N LEU A 61 -3.41 -6.13 9.81
CA LEU A 61 -3.65 -4.74 9.40
C LEU A 61 -4.53 -4.00 10.40
N ILE A 62 -5.60 -4.64 10.88
CA ILE A 62 -6.49 -4.06 11.89
C ILE A 62 -5.75 -3.87 13.21
N GLU A 63 -4.94 -4.85 13.64
CA GLU A 63 -4.14 -4.74 14.86
C GLU A 63 -3.15 -3.56 14.78
N ARG A 64 -2.41 -3.45 13.69
CA ARG A 64 -1.48 -2.34 13.48
C ARG A 64 -2.19 -0.99 13.45
N ALA A 65 -3.28 -0.88 12.71
CA ALA A 65 -4.08 0.35 12.65
C ALA A 65 -4.62 0.71 14.03
N TYR A 66 -5.13 -0.28 14.78
CA TYR A 66 -5.61 -0.10 16.14
C TYR A 66 -4.53 0.40 17.10
N LEU A 67 -3.28 -0.07 16.97
CA LEU A 67 -2.16 0.41 17.79
C LEU A 67 -1.82 1.87 17.49
N LEU A 68 -1.82 2.26 16.22
CA LEU A 68 -1.50 3.61 15.75
C LEU A 68 -2.62 4.62 15.99
N GLU A 69 -3.86 4.18 15.93
CA GLU A 69 -5.04 5.03 16.03
C GLU A 69 -5.19 5.61 17.45
N LYS A 70 -5.55 6.89 17.48
CA LYS A 70 -5.73 7.68 18.71
C LYS A 70 -7.17 8.13 18.89
N SER A 71 -7.98 8.07 17.84
CA SER A 71 -9.40 8.39 17.87
C SER A 71 -10.25 7.14 18.16
N SER A 72 -11.56 7.32 18.28
CA SER A 72 -12.53 6.23 18.46
C SER A 72 -12.93 5.53 17.15
N VAL A 73 -12.26 5.85 16.03
CA VAL A 73 -12.55 5.30 14.70
C VAL A 73 -11.24 4.90 14.02
N LEU A 74 -11.17 3.70 13.44
CA LEU A 74 -10.04 3.33 12.58
C LEU A 74 -10.12 4.11 11.27
N THR A 75 -9.30 5.16 11.15
CA THR A 75 -9.25 6.05 10.00
C THR A 75 -8.29 5.54 8.91
N PRO A 76 -8.45 5.96 7.64
CA PRO A 76 -7.53 5.57 6.57
C PRO A 76 -6.05 5.85 6.85
N GLU A 77 -5.77 6.91 7.59
CA GLU A 77 -4.43 7.36 7.96
C GLU A 77 -3.71 6.36 8.88
N SER A 78 -4.46 5.48 9.55
CA SER A 78 -3.95 4.41 10.40
C SER A 78 -3.57 3.14 9.62
N PHE A 79 -3.87 3.07 8.32
CA PHE A 79 -3.57 1.92 7.47
C PHE A 79 -2.49 2.23 6.42
N PRO A 80 -1.78 1.20 5.91
CA PRO A 80 -0.84 1.37 4.81
C PRO A 80 -1.52 1.91 3.55
N GLY A 81 -0.86 2.85 2.85
CA GLY A 81 -1.39 3.43 1.60
C GLY A 81 -1.65 2.39 0.50
N GLU A 82 -0.97 1.25 0.53
CA GLU A 82 -1.17 0.11 -0.38
C GLU A 82 -2.61 -0.42 -0.33
N LEU A 83 -3.28 -0.31 0.82
CA LEU A 83 -4.67 -0.73 0.97
C LEU A 83 -5.63 0.15 0.15
N PHE A 84 -5.29 1.43 -0.04
CA PHE A 84 -6.13 2.43 -0.72
C PHE A 84 -5.72 2.68 -2.18
N ALA A 85 -4.59 2.11 -2.61
CA ALA A 85 -4.21 2.10 -4.03
C ALA A 85 -5.27 1.29 -4.81
N HIS A 86 -5.87 1.93 -5.82
CA HIS A 86 -7.09 1.48 -6.50
C HIS A 86 -7.09 0.03 -7.03
N GLY A 87 -8.17 -0.71 -6.73
CA GLY A 87 -8.74 -1.75 -7.59
C GLY A 87 -7.95 -3.06 -7.70
N PRO A 88 -8.49 -4.10 -8.36
CA PRO A 88 -7.92 -5.44 -8.34
C PRO A 88 -6.48 -5.40 -8.87
N LEU A 89 -5.54 -5.87 -8.05
CA LEU A 89 -4.20 -6.22 -8.45
C LEU A 89 -4.26 -7.43 -9.40
N ILE A 90 -4.75 -7.24 -10.61
CA ILE A 90 -4.46 -8.12 -11.73
C ILE A 90 -3.67 -7.26 -12.72
N ALA A 91 -2.37 -7.12 -12.48
CA ALA A 91 -1.30 -7.23 -13.50
C ALA A 91 0.03 -6.53 -13.15
N ASP A 92 0.13 -5.57 -12.23
CA ASP A 92 1.30 -4.67 -12.23
C ASP A 92 2.28 -4.74 -11.03
N THR A 93 2.11 -5.66 -10.08
CA THR A 93 3.08 -5.83 -8.97
C THR A 93 3.62 -7.24 -8.75
N LEU A 94 3.11 -8.25 -9.46
CA LEU A 94 3.95 -9.42 -9.70
C LEU A 94 4.98 -8.98 -10.73
N PRO A 95 6.31 -9.09 -10.47
CA PRO A 95 7.25 -8.99 -11.55
C PRO A 95 6.81 -9.98 -12.61
N ASN A 96 6.53 -9.51 -13.83
CA ASN A 96 6.21 -10.39 -14.92
C ASN A 96 7.35 -11.42 -14.99
N LEU A 97 7.08 -12.69 -14.64
CA LEU A 97 8.10 -13.73 -14.61
C LEU A 97 8.62 -14.04 -16.03
N SER A 98 7.97 -13.47 -17.07
CA SER A 98 8.49 -13.41 -18.43
C SER A 98 9.61 -12.37 -18.63
N CYS A 99 9.80 -11.44 -17.69
CA CYS A 99 10.88 -10.46 -17.70
C CYS A 99 12.09 -10.96 -16.91
N SER A 100 13.28 -10.59 -17.36
CA SER A 100 14.53 -10.85 -16.64
C SER A 100 14.59 -10.07 -15.32
N LEU A 101 15.34 -10.57 -14.34
CA LEU A 101 15.58 -9.85 -13.07
C LEU A 101 16.16 -8.44 -13.28
N ALA A 102 16.90 -8.24 -14.37
CA ALA A 102 17.43 -6.94 -14.75
C ALA A 102 16.32 -5.95 -15.15
N GLU A 103 15.30 -6.41 -15.86
CA GLU A 103 14.15 -5.61 -16.27
C GLU A 103 13.23 -5.30 -15.10
N VAL A 104 12.98 -6.29 -14.24
CA VAL A 104 12.23 -6.08 -12.98
C VAL A 104 12.88 -4.99 -12.15
N ARG A 105 14.19 -5.09 -11.89
CA ARG A 105 14.93 -4.05 -11.16
C ARG A 105 14.83 -2.68 -11.83
N ARG A 106 14.97 -2.64 -13.16
CA ARG A 106 14.87 -1.39 -13.93
C ARG A 106 13.48 -0.76 -13.74
N GLN A 107 12.42 -1.53 -13.88
CA GLN A 107 11.05 -1.05 -13.79
C GLN A 107 10.68 -0.61 -12.36
N SER A 108 11.17 -1.32 -11.33
CA SER A 108 10.99 -0.91 -9.94
C SER A 108 11.69 0.43 -9.64
N ILE A 109 12.93 0.60 -10.11
CA ILE A 109 13.67 1.86 -9.97
C ILE A 109 12.94 2.99 -10.72
N GLU A 110 12.47 2.75 -11.93
CA GLU A 110 11.72 3.73 -12.72
C GLU A 110 10.46 4.18 -11.98
N THR A 111 9.65 3.23 -11.50
CA THR A 111 8.40 3.50 -10.79
C THR A 111 8.65 4.31 -9.51
N TYR A 112 9.67 3.91 -8.73
CA TYR A 112 10.09 4.63 -7.53
C TYR A 112 10.51 6.08 -7.86
N LEU A 113 11.36 6.29 -8.87
CA LEU A 113 11.83 7.62 -9.25
C LEU A 113 10.71 8.52 -9.76
N ARG A 114 9.77 7.97 -10.55
CA ARG A 114 8.60 8.71 -11.05
C ARG A 114 7.72 9.19 -9.90
N ASN A 115 7.41 8.31 -8.95
CA ASN A 115 6.59 8.63 -7.79
C ASN A 115 7.29 9.67 -6.88
N LEU A 116 8.59 9.50 -6.67
CA LEU A 116 9.41 10.41 -5.88
C LEU A 116 9.49 11.81 -6.52
N LEU A 117 9.82 11.90 -7.80
CA LEU A 117 9.92 13.19 -8.51
C LEU A 117 8.56 13.90 -8.58
N SER A 118 7.46 13.16 -8.76
CA SER A 118 6.10 13.72 -8.76
C SER A 118 5.73 14.29 -7.39
N SER A 119 5.98 13.55 -6.31
CA SER A 119 5.69 13.97 -4.93
C SER A 119 6.45 15.25 -4.55
N TYR A 120 7.64 15.45 -5.11
CA TYR A 120 8.48 16.62 -4.86
C TYR A 120 8.47 17.66 -5.99
N LYS A 121 7.52 17.59 -6.93
CA LYS A 121 7.35 18.56 -8.04
C LYS A 121 8.63 18.80 -8.86
N GLY A 122 9.37 17.73 -9.14
CA GLY A 122 10.64 17.80 -9.88
C GLY A 122 11.79 18.49 -9.14
N ARG A 123 11.71 18.68 -7.82
CA ARG A 123 12.80 19.25 -7.00
C ARG A 123 13.89 18.21 -6.75
N ILE A 124 14.82 18.12 -7.70
CA ILE A 124 15.88 17.11 -7.72
C ILE A 124 16.69 17.03 -6.42
N GLN A 125 17.09 18.16 -5.84
CA GLN A 125 17.88 18.17 -4.60
C GLN A 125 17.11 17.46 -3.47
N LYS A 126 15.85 17.86 -3.23
CA LYS A 126 15.02 17.24 -2.20
C LYS A 126 14.74 15.78 -2.47
N SER A 127 14.48 15.41 -3.73
CA SER A 127 14.28 14.01 -4.11
C SER A 127 15.53 13.17 -3.87
N ALA A 128 16.72 13.70 -4.17
CA ALA A 128 17.99 13.00 -3.94
C ALA A 128 18.27 12.80 -2.43
N ASP A 129 18.04 13.83 -1.63
CA ASP A 129 18.19 13.78 -0.17
C ASP A 129 17.26 12.72 0.44
N VAL A 130 15.99 12.66 0.01
CA VAL A 130 15.00 11.67 0.48
C VAL A 130 15.32 10.25 0.01
N ALA A 131 15.83 10.10 -1.21
CA ALA A 131 16.29 8.80 -1.71
C ALA A 131 17.64 8.35 -1.12
N GLY A 132 18.30 9.18 -0.32
CA GLY A 132 19.61 8.88 0.26
C GLY A 132 20.74 8.76 -0.78
N ILE A 133 20.60 9.41 -1.94
CA ILE A 133 21.59 9.37 -3.02
C ILE A 133 22.09 10.77 -3.38
N SER A 134 23.25 10.86 -4.01
CA SER A 134 23.75 12.14 -4.52
C SER A 134 22.87 12.67 -5.66
N THR A 135 22.80 14.00 -5.83
CA THR A 135 22.15 14.63 -6.98
C THR A 135 22.74 14.18 -8.32
N ARG A 136 24.05 13.91 -8.36
CA ARG A 136 24.73 13.33 -9.52
C ARG A 136 24.21 11.94 -9.86
N GLN A 137 23.99 11.08 -8.86
CA GLN A 137 23.41 9.76 -9.06
C GLN A 137 21.94 9.84 -9.48
N MET A 138 21.17 10.77 -8.89
CA MET A 138 19.80 11.05 -9.31
C MET A 138 19.73 11.43 -10.79
N HIS A 139 20.57 12.37 -11.24
CA HIS A 139 20.66 12.75 -12.66
C HIS A 139 21.03 11.58 -13.57
N LYS A 140 21.95 10.72 -13.12
CA LYS A 140 22.36 9.52 -13.87
C LYS A 140 21.18 8.57 -14.04
N LEU A 141 20.43 8.30 -12.98
CA LEU A 141 19.24 7.43 -13.01
C LEU A 141 18.15 8.04 -13.90
N MET A 142 17.86 9.33 -13.76
CA MET A 142 16.90 10.03 -14.63
C MET A 142 17.27 9.88 -16.11
N LYS A 143 18.55 10.06 -16.47
CA LYS A 143 19.03 9.87 -17.84
C LYS A 143 18.90 8.42 -18.32
N GLN A 144 19.23 7.45 -17.47
CA GLN A 144 19.12 6.01 -17.79
C GLN A 144 17.66 5.58 -18.04
N HIS A 145 16.70 6.23 -17.39
CA HIS A 145 15.28 5.96 -17.53
C HIS A 145 14.53 6.97 -18.41
N GLY A 146 15.25 7.83 -19.16
CA GLY A 146 14.65 8.78 -20.09
C GLY A 146 13.78 9.87 -19.46
N MET A 147 13.92 10.13 -18.16
CA MET A 147 13.11 11.09 -17.41
C MET A 147 13.70 12.50 -17.45
N LYS A 148 12.84 13.51 -17.63
CA LYS A 148 13.23 14.92 -17.52
C LYS A 148 12.56 15.56 -16.32
N LYS A 149 13.24 16.54 -15.72
CA LYS A 149 12.70 17.24 -14.53
C LYS A 149 11.47 18.08 -14.88
N GLU A 150 11.37 18.52 -16.12
CA GLU A 150 10.26 19.30 -16.67
C GLU A 150 8.95 18.52 -16.62
N ASP A 151 9.00 17.20 -16.84
CA ASP A 151 7.85 16.29 -16.82
C ASP A 151 7.14 16.27 -15.45
N PHE A 152 7.85 16.65 -14.40
CA PHE A 152 7.37 16.62 -13.00
C PHE A 152 7.14 18.00 -12.39
N LYS A 153 7.39 19.08 -13.16
CA LYS A 153 7.15 20.46 -12.72
C LYS A 153 5.72 20.93 -13.01
N LEU A 154 5.03 20.26 -13.93
CA LEU A 154 3.69 20.63 -14.40
C LEU A 154 2.66 19.62 -13.86
N SER A 155 2.16 19.89 -12.66
CA SER A 155 0.77 19.53 -12.34
C SER A 155 -0.04 20.83 -12.32
N PRO A 156 -0.70 21.21 -13.42
CA PRO A 156 -1.84 22.10 -13.34
C PRO A 156 -3.02 21.30 -12.77
N HIS A 157 -3.50 21.79 -11.62
CA HIS A 157 -4.72 21.42 -10.88
C HIS A 157 -4.77 20.06 -10.18
#